data_AF-A0A970SKB6-F1
#
_entry.id   AF-A0A970SKB6-F1
#
_cell.length_a   1.000
_cell.length_b   1.000
_cell.length_c   1.000
_cell.angle_alpha   90.00
_cell.angle_beta   90.00
_cell.angle_gamma   90.00
#
_symmetry.space_group_name_H-M   'P 1'
#
loop_
_entity.id
_entity.type
_entity.pdbx_description
1 polymer ?
#
loop_
_entity_poly.entity_id
_entity_poly.type
_entity_poly.pdbx_seq_one_letter_code
_entity_poly.pdbx_strand_id
1 'polypeptide(L)'
;MKIDRILFNKIRYELLPQNGSISFIRENNFAGFSFDIDRINDLRNIEHEGRMPDFEFLNPKLEKIKEELITHIANFSKLISHNTYLTHNGLQTIPPEWEHEQPVKFRKIVNEIHNETSLICNKYDELIKTGRRVFAEQQVKA
;
A
#
# COMPACT_ATOMS: atom_id res chain seq x y z
N MET A 1 0.11 -23.57 -9.21
CA MET A 1 -0.33 -23.57 -7.79
C MET A 1 0.81 -23.43 -6.78
N LYS A 2 1.89 -24.25 -6.82
CA LYS A 2 3.02 -24.09 -5.87
C LYS A 2 3.74 -22.73 -5.99
N ILE A 3 3.94 -22.25 -7.22
CA ILE A 3 4.55 -20.93 -7.51
C ILE A 3 3.66 -19.79 -6.95
N ASP A 4 2.38 -19.75 -7.30
CA ASP A 4 1.44 -18.76 -6.74
C ASP A 4 1.43 -18.75 -5.20
N ARG A 5 1.50 -19.93 -4.56
CA ARG A 5 1.53 -20.00 -3.10
C ARG A 5 2.82 -19.41 -2.52
N ILE A 6 3.96 -19.61 -3.19
CA ILE A 6 5.24 -19.01 -2.81
C ILE A 6 5.15 -17.49 -2.94
N LEU A 7 4.67 -16.98 -4.07
CA LEU A 7 4.50 -15.53 -4.28
C LEU A 7 3.54 -14.91 -3.27
N PHE A 8 2.39 -15.56 -3.02
CA PHE A 8 1.42 -15.10 -2.02
C PHE A 8 2.03 -15.00 -0.62
N ASN A 9 2.83 -15.99 -0.22
CA ASN A 9 3.51 -15.98 1.07
C ASN A 9 4.62 -14.92 1.12
N LYS A 10 5.40 -14.77 0.05
CA LYS A 10 6.43 -13.71 -0.07
C LYS A 10 5.79 -12.32 0.12
N ILE A 11 4.67 -12.05 -0.57
CA ILE A 11 3.93 -10.80 -0.40
C ILE A 11 3.48 -10.61 1.05
N ARG A 12 2.80 -11.61 1.62
CA ARG A 12 2.14 -11.48 2.93
C ARG A 12 3.11 -11.42 4.12
N TYR A 13 4.25 -12.11 4.04
CA TYR A 13 5.14 -12.29 5.19
C TYR A 13 6.43 -11.49 5.08
N GLU A 14 6.86 -11.14 3.87
CA GLU A 14 8.17 -10.51 3.64
C GLU A 14 8.02 -9.10 3.07
N LEU A 15 7.28 -8.93 1.97
CA LEU A 15 7.24 -7.65 1.25
C LEU A 15 6.21 -6.66 1.79
N LEU A 16 5.04 -7.15 2.21
CA LEU A 16 3.93 -6.32 2.66
C LEU A 16 3.21 -6.97 3.85
N PRO A 17 3.89 -7.09 5.01
CA PRO A 17 3.31 -7.68 6.19
C PRO A 17 2.14 -6.85 6.73
N GLN A 18 1.11 -7.55 7.23
CA GLN A 18 -0.12 -6.90 7.72
C GLN A 18 0.13 -5.91 8.86
N ASN A 19 1.09 -6.19 9.73
CA ASN A 19 1.49 -5.35 10.87
C ASN A 19 2.58 -4.31 10.54
N GLY A 20 3.01 -4.23 9.27
CA GLY A 20 3.95 -3.22 8.78
C GLY A 20 3.22 -1.99 8.23
N SER A 21 3.62 -1.53 7.04
CA SER A 21 3.08 -0.31 6.43
C SER A 21 1.56 -0.35 6.25
N ILE A 22 0.95 -1.51 6.02
CA ILE A 22 -0.51 -1.64 5.91
C ILE A 22 -1.23 -1.21 7.19
N SER A 23 -0.76 -1.65 8.36
CA SER A 23 -1.34 -1.24 9.64
C SER A 23 -1.19 0.25 9.85
N PHE A 24 0.00 0.78 9.51
CA PHE A 24 0.30 2.20 9.68
C PHE A 24 -0.61 3.08 8.82
N ILE A 25 -0.70 2.86 7.50
CA ILE A 25 -1.50 3.72 6.61
C ILE A 25 -3.01 3.61 6.87
N ARG A 26 -3.46 2.52 7.52
CA ARG A 26 -4.85 2.32 7.90
C ARG A 26 -5.27 3.23 9.06
N GLU A 27 -4.33 3.55 9.94
CA GLU A 27 -4.59 4.29 11.18
C GLU A 27 -4.07 5.73 11.12
N ASN A 28 -3.05 6.00 10.29
CA ASN A 28 -2.41 7.30 10.25
C ASN A 28 -3.27 8.37 9.60
N ASN A 29 -3.40 9.52 10.27
CA ASN A 29 -4.06 10.68 9.72
C ASN A 29 -3.05 11.60 9.00
N PHE A 30 -3.04 11.61 7.68
CA PHE A 30 -2.15 12.50 6.90
C PHE A 30 -2.55 13.99 6.86
N ALA A 31 -3.58 14.42 7.61
CA ALA A 31 -3.97 15.83 7.73
C ALA A 31 -3.04 16.62 8.69
N GLY A 32 -1.77 16.80 8.30
CA GLY A 32 -0.79 17.58 9.06
C GLY A 32 -0.07 16.82 10.18
N PHE A 33 -0.40 15.55 10.42
CA PHE A 33 0.41 14.71 11.33
C PHE A 33 1.65 14.23 10.60
N SER A 34 2.81 14.52 11.21
CA SER A 34 4.09 14.07 10.70
C SER A 34 4.30 12.58 10.94
N PHE A 35 4.99 11.90 10.03
CA PHE A 35 5.32 10.50 10.13
C PHE A 35 6.75 10.22 9.70
N ASP A 36 7.31 9.12 10.20
CA ASP A 36 8.59 8.61 9.73
C ASP A 36 8.39 7.93 8.37
N ILE A 37 9.20 8.32 7.37
CA ILE A 37 9.13 7.77 6.01
C ILE A 37 9.36 6.26 6.00
N ASP A 38 10.12 5.73 6.95
CA ASP A 38 10.41 4.30 7.02
C ASP A 38 9.16 3.46 7.36
N ARG A 39 8.12 4.09 7.93
CA ARG A 39 6.84 3.43 8.21
C ARG A 39 6.08 3.01 6.95
N ILE A 40 6.45 3.55 5.78
CA ILE A 40 5.85 3.19 4.49
C ILE A 40 6.79 2.41 3.56
N ASN A 41 7.95 1.95 4.04
CA ASN A 41 8.94 1.26 3.22
C ASN A 41 8.43 -0.04 2.58
N ASP A 42 7.53 -0.78 3.24
CA ASP A 42 6.96 -2.02 2.67
C ASP A 42 6.21 -1.72 1.36
N LEU A 43 5.51 -0.58 1.30
CA LEU A 43 4.80 -0.13 0.09
C LEU A 43 5.79 0.12 -1.05
N ARG A 44 6.90 0.79 -0.77
CA ARG A 44 7.94 1.04 -1.77
C ARG A 44 8.59 -0.26 -2.26
N ASN A 45 8.85 -1.19 -1.35
CA ASN A 45 9.49 -2.46 -1.66
C ASN A 45 8.62 -3.31 -2.59
N ILE A 46 7.33 -3.48 -2.27
CA ILE A 46 6.42 -4.24 -3.14
C ILE A 46 6.14 -3.52 -4.47
N GLU A 47 6.11 -2.18 -4.50
CA GLU A 47 5.99 -1.42 -5.75
C GLU A 47 7.18 -1.69 -6.69
N HIS A 48 8.40 -1.78 -6.13
CA HIS A 48 9.60 -2.07 -6.90
C HIS A 48 9.60 -3.50 -7.44
N GLU A 49 9.35 -4.49 -6.56
CA GLU A 49 9.24 -5.91 -6.94
C GLU A 49 8.12 -6.13 -7.97
N GLY A 50 7.03 -5.40 -7.83
CA GLY A 50 5.88 -5.42 -8.73
C GLY A 50 6.17 -5.11 -10.20
N ARG A 51 7.34 -4.54 -10.51
CA ARG A 51 7.79 -4.23 -11.87
C ARG A 51 8.57 -5.37 -12.51
N MET A 52 8.92 -6.40 -11.75
CA MET A 52 9.66 -7.54 -12.27
C MET A 52 8.72 -8.49 -13.02
N PRO A 53 9.12 -8.99 -14.21
CA PRO A 53 8.26 -9.83 -15.04
C PRO A 53 7.97 -11.22 -14.45
N ASP A 54 8.77 -11.67 -13.48
CA ASP A 54 8.57 -12.93 -12.75
C ASP A 54 7.78 -12.76 -11.45
N PHE A 55 7.37 -11.54 -11.12
CA PHE A 55 6.53 -11.22 -9.97
C PHE A 55 5.04 -11.26 -10.34
N GLU A 56 4.60 -12.40 -10.88
CA GLU A 56 3.25 -12.59 -11.42
C GLU A 56 2.60 -13.87 -10.85
N PHE A 57 1.31 -13.78 -10.52
CA PHE A 57 0.46 -14.92 -10.23
C PHE A 57 -0.04 -15.55 -11.54
N LEU A 58 0.06 -16.87 -11.64
CA LEU A 58 -0.58 -17.62 -12.72
C LEU A 58 -2.11 -17.66 -12.56
N ASN A 59 -2.60 -17.43 -11.34
CA ASN A 59 -4.02 -17.28 -11.09
C ASN A 59 -4.48 -15.87 -11.52
N PRO A 60 -5.28 -15.73 -12.59
CA PRO A 60 -5.62 -14.43 -13.16
C PRO A 60 -6.42 -13.54 -12.22
N LYS A 61 -7.18 -14.14 -11.28
CA LYS A 61 -7.93 -13.37 -10.27
C LYS A 61 -6.99 -12.76 -9.24
N LEU A 62 -6.02 -13.53 -8.75
CA LEU A 62 -5.02 -13.01 -7.81
C LEU A 62 -4.12 -11.97 -8.48
N GLU A 63 -3.75 -12.21 -9.74
CA GLU A 63 -2.92 -11.26 -10.49
C GLU A 63 -3.60 -9.91 -10.63
N LYS A 64 -4.85 -9.89 -11.10
CA LYS A 64 -5.63 -8.66 -11.21
C LYS A 64 -5.69 -7.88 -9.89
N ILE A 65 -5.93 -8.56 -8.76
CA ILE A 65 -5.99 -7.89 -7.45
C ILE A 65 -4.61 -7.32 -7.07
N LYS A 66 -3.52 -8.06 -7.32
CA LYS A 66 -2.15 -7.59 -7.07
C LYS A 66 -1.81 -6.37 -7.91
N GLU A 67 -2.13 -6.37 -9.20
CA GLU A 67 -1.89 -5.23 -10.10
C GLU A 67 -2.65 -3.98 -9.65
N GLU A 68 -3.93 -4.12 -9.28
CA GLU A 68 -4.73 -3.03 -8.73
C GLU A 68 -4.10 -2.50 -7.42
N LEU A 69 -3.67 -3.39 -6.52
CA LEU A 69 -2.97 -3.01 -5.29
C LEU A 69 -1.69 -2.21 -5.59
N ILE A 70 -0.82 -2.71 -6.47
CA ILE A 70 0.43 -2.04 -6.84
C ILE A 70 0.15 -0.67 -7.48
N THR A 71 -0.91 -0.57 -8.30
CA THR A 71 -1.31 0.70 -8.92
C THR A 71 -1.69 1.75 -7.88
N HIS A 72 -2.49 1.38 -6.88
CA HIS A 72 -2.84 2.30 -5.79
C HIS A 72 -1.64 2.67 -4.93
N ILE A 73 -0.74 1.72 -4.66
CA ILE A 73 0.52 1.99 -3.99
C ILE A 73 1.36 3.01 -4.76
N ALA A 74 1.52 2.84 -6.08
CA ALA A 74 2.26 3.79 -6.91
C ALA A 74 1.63 5.19 -6.92
N ASN A 75 0.30 5.29 -6.92
CA ASN A 75 -0.41 6.57 -6.83
C ASN A 75 -0.19 7.24 -5.47
N PHE A 76 -0.30 6.48 -4.38
CA PHE A 76 0.03 6.94 -3.04
C PHE A 76 1.50 7.41 -2.94
N SER A 77 2.46 6.62 -3.43
CA SER A 77 3.88 7.00 -3.45
C SER A 77 4.10 8.34 -4.16
N LYS A 78 3.43 8.58 -5.29
CA LYS A 78 3.48 9.87 -6.01
C LYS A 78 2.92 11.00 -5.15
N LEU A 79 1.76 10.82 -4.52
CA LEU A 79 1.16 11.83 -3.64
C LEU A 79 2.09 12.19 -2.49
N ILE A 80 2.68 11.21 -1.81
CA ILE A 80 3.64 11.43 -0.73
C ILE A 80 4.86 12.18 -1.25
N SER A 81 5.46 11.74 -2.36
CA SER A 81 6.68 12.35 -2.91
C SER A 81 6.51 13.81 -3.32
N HIS A 82 5.32 14.21 -3.77
CA HIS A 82 5.08 15.58 -4.25
C HIS A 82 4.53 16.52 -3.18
N ASN A 83 3.92 15.97 -2.12
CA ASN A 83 3.13 16.78 -1.19
C ASN A 83 3.56 16.66 0.28
N THR A 84 4.56 15.84 0.59
CA THR A 84 5.14 15.78 1.94
C THR A 84 6.56 16.32 1.95
N TYR A 85 6.92 16.95 3.07
CA TYR A 85 8.20 17.62 3.26
C TYR A 85 8.78 17.29 4.62
N LEU A 86 10.11 17.31 4.69
CA LEU A 86 10.83 17.09 5.94
C LEU A 86 10.60 18.25 6.92
N THR A 87 10.14 17.89 8.11
CA THR A 87 10.15 18.73 9.31
C THR A 87 11.57 18.87 9.86
N HIS A 88 11.77 19.80 10.80
CA HIS A 88 13.06 19.99 11.47
C HIS A 88 13.55 18.74 12.24
N ASN A 89 12.64 17.82 12.59
CA ASN A 89 12.96 16.57 13.27
C ASN A 89 13.15 15.39 12.30
N GLY A 90 13.19 15.63 10.99
CA GLY A 90 13.40 14.60 9.97
C GLY A 90 12.15 13.77 9.63
N LEU A 91 10.98 14.08 10.20
CA LEU A 91 9.71 13.44 9.85
C LEU A 91 9.11 14.09 8.61
N GLN A 92 8.35 13.32 7.83
CA GLN A 92 7.59 13.81 6.68
C GLN A 92 6.21 14.33 7.12
N THR A 93 5.75 15.44 6.56
CA THR A 93 4.38 15.92 6.77
C THR A 93 3.87 16.70 5.57
N ILE A 94 2.54 16.76 5.40
CA ILE A 94 1.95 17.81 4.58
C ILE A 94 2.12 19.13 5.34
N PRO A 95 2.62 20.21 4.72
CA PRO A 95 2.91 21.45 5.43
C PRO A 95 1.65 21.97 6.15
N PRO A 96 1.65 22.07 7.50
CA PRO A 96 0.45 22.44 8.26
C PRO A 96 -0.02 23.86 7.95
N GLU A 97 0.88 24.76 7.58
CA GLU A 97 0.55 26.13 7.15
C GLU A 97 -0.42 26.16 5.96
N TRP A 98 -0.42 25.13 5.11
CA TRP A 98 -1.35 25.04 3.98
C TRP A 98 -2.81 24.93 4.43
N GLU A 99 -3.09 24.51 5.66
CA GLU A 99 -4.45 24.49 6.21
C GLU A 99 -5.06 25.90 6.24
N HIS A 100 -4.23 26.93 6.48
CA HIS A 100 -4.65 28.33 6.55
C HIS A 100 -4.35 29.09 5.26
N GLU A 101 -3.17 28.89 4.66
CA GLU A 101 -2.72 29.63 3.48
C GLU A 101 -3.34 29.13 2.18
N GLN A 102 -3.58 27.81 2.08
CA GLN A 102 -4.06 27.16 0.86
C GLN A 102 -5.10 26.05 1.17
N PRO A 103 -6.20 26.38 1.89
CA PRO A 103 -7.11 25.38 2.49
C PRO A 103 -7.73 24.43 1.46
N VAL A 104 -8.02 24.92 0.25
CA VAL A 104 -8.59 24.11 -0.83
C VAL A 104 -7.58 23.06 -1.31
N LYS A 105 -6.32 23.45 -1.49
CA LYS A 105 -5.23 22.55 -1.89
C LYS A 105 -4.96 21.53 -0.78
N PHE A 106 -4.86 21.99 0.46
CA PHE A 106 -4.62 21.12 1.62
C PHE A 106 -5.69 20.03 1.73
N ARG A 107 -6.97 20.42 1.76
CA ARG A 107 -8.10 19.47 1.84
C ARG A 107 -8.11 18.49 0.67
N LYS A 108 -7.82 18.97 -0.55
CA LYS A 108 -7.74 18.12 -1.74
C LYS A 108 -6.68 17.03 -1.57
N ILE A 109 -5.45 17.40 -1.22
CA ILE A 109 -4.33 16.46 -1.08
C ILE A 109 -4.59 15.47 0.04
N VAL A 110 -5.07 15.94 1.20
CA VAL A 110 -5.41 15.07 2.34
C VAL A 110 -6.45 14.02 1.92
N ASN A 111 -7.51 14.45 1.23
CA ASN A 111 -8.56 13.55 0.75
C ASN A 111 -8.03 12.55 -0.29
N GLU A 112 -7.17 12.99 -1.22
CA GLU A 112 -6.53 12.10 -2.21
C GLU A 112 -5.66 11.04 -1.53
N ILE A 113 -4.86 11.43 -0.54
CA ILE A 113 -4.01 10.51 0.23
C ILE A 113 -4.88 9.50 1.00
N HIS A 114 -5.89 9.96 1.74
CA HIS A 114 -6.78 9.07 2.50
C HIS A 114 -7.60 8.14 1.59
N ASN A 115 -7.99 8.62 0.41
CA ASN A 115 -8.66 7.78 -0.57
C ASN A 115 -7.73 6.66 -1.06
N GLU A 116 -6.49 6.98 -1.44
CA GLU A 116 -5.51 5.96 -1.84
C GLU A 116 -5.17 5.00 -0.69
N THR A 117 -5.02 5.47 0.55
CA THR A 117 -4.75 4.56 1.69
C THR A 117 -5.90 3.58 1.92
N SER A 118 -7.14 4.04 1.77
CA SER A 118 -8.34 3.19 1.82
C SER A 118 -8.34 2.15 0.70
N LEU A 119 -8.06 2.56 -0.54
CA LEU A 119 -8.00 1.66 -1.69
C LEU A 119 -6.90 0.61 -1.55
N ILE A 120 -5.70 1.00 -1.10
CA ILE A 120 -4.60 0.07 -0.79
C ILE A 120 -5.04 -0.94 0.28
N CYS A 121 -5.60 -0.48 1.40
CA CYS A 121 -6.02 -1.35 2.49
C CYS A 121 -7.10 -2.34 2.04
N ASN A 122 -8.08 -1.87 1.26
CA ASN A 122 -9.16 -2.71 0.75
C ASN A 122 -8.63 -3.77 -0.24
N LYS A 123 -7.73 -3.39 -1.15
CA LYS A 123 -7.13 -4.32 -2.12
C LYS A 123 -6.19 -5.32 -1.48
N TYR A 124 -5.43 -4.90 -0.46
CA TYR A 124 -4.65 -5.79 0.36
C TYR A 124 -5.54 -6.82 1.07
N ASP A 125 -6.62 -6.37 1.72
CA ASP A 125 -7.57 -7.27 2.40
C ASP A 125 -8.22 -8.25 1.40
N GLU A 126 -8.55 -7.79 0.19
CA GLU A 126 -9.07 -8.62 -0.90
C GLU A 126 -8.06 -9.69 -1.34
N LEU A 127 -6.79 -9.30 -1.55
CA LEU A 127 -5.70 -10.20 -1.93
C LEU A 127 -5.53 -11.31 -0.88
N ILE A 128 -5.44 -10.92 0.39
CA ILE A 128 -5.25 -11.86 1.51
C ILE A 128 -6.42 -12.83 1.63
N LYS A 129 -7.66 -12.32 1.61
CA LYS A 129 -8.87 -13.15 1.73
C LYS A 129 -9.03 -14.08 0.53
N THR A 130 -8.79 -13.59 -0.69
CA THR A 130 -8.92 -14.38 -1.91
C THR A 130 -7.85 -15.45 -1.99
N GLY A 131 -6.58 -15.10 -1.74
CA GLY A 131 -5.47 -16.05 -1.74
C GLY A 131 -5.69 -17.17 -0.72
N ARG A 132 -6.11 -16.83 0.51
CA ARG A 132 -6.43 -17.85 1.54
C ARG A 132 -7.51 -18.84 1.09
N ARG A 133 -8.58 -18.39 0.43
CA ARG A 133 -9.64 -19.27 -0.09
C ARG A 133 -9.12 -20.17 -1.20
N VAL A 134 -8.46 -19.57 -2.19
CA VAL A 134 -7.89 -20.27 -3.35
C VAL A 134 -6.96 -21.41 -2.89
N PHE A 135 -6.08 -21.16 -1.92
CA PHE A 135 -5.13 -22.18 -1.46
C PHE A 135 -5.68 -23.13 -0.39
N ALA A 136 -6.78 -22.80 0.28
CA ALA A 136 -7.47 -23.73 1.18
C ALA A 136 -8.31 -24.76 0.42
N GLU A 137 -9.04 -24.34 -0.62
CA GLU A 137 -9.86 -25.22 -1.47
C GLU A 137 -9.03 -26.27 -2.22
N GLN A 138 -7.76 -25.97 -2.49
CA GLN A 138 -6.82 -26.87 -3.15
C GLN A 138 -6.34 -28.02 -2.26
N GLN A 139 -6.38 -27.87 -0.93
CA GLN A 139 -6.03 -28.94 0.01
C GLN A 139 -7.13 -29.98 0.17
N VAL A 140 -8.36 -29.67 -0.25
CA VAL A 140 -9.53 -30.56 -0.13
C VAL A 140 -9.72 -31.42 -1.39
N LYS A 141 -9.09 -31.05 -2.51
CA LYS A 141 -9.21 -31.74 -3.80
C LYS A 141 -7.97 -32.57 -4.19
N ALA A 142 -7.01 -32.69 -3.29
CA ALA A 142 -5.74 -33.41 -3.49
C ALA A 142 -5.68 -34.67 -2.65
#